data_AF-A0A8B6DZB9-F1
#
_entry.id   AF-A0A8B6DZB9-F1
#
_cell.length_a   1.000
_cell.length_b   1.000
_cell.length_c   1.000
_cell.angle_alpha   90.00
_cell.angle_beta   90.00
_cell.angle_gamma   90.00
#
_symmetry.space_group_name_H-M   'P 1'
#
loop_
_entity.id
_entity.type
_entity.pdbx_description
1 polymer ?
#
loop_
_entity_poly.entity_id
_entity_poly.type
_entity_poly.pdbx_seq_one_letter_code
_entity_poly.pdbx_strand_id
1 'polypeptide(L)'
;MKRHNEAWRDSLRYRRPDLDRMSGIRRITINNNPMLGDQGATYLAEALKDDLWLKALDMQGCGISTTGAKSLLDVLKYNTTVVVLDVRRNPLI
;
A
#
# COMPACT_ATOMS: atom_id res chain seq x y z
N MET A 1 0.89 -11.91 -12.94
CA MET A 1 -0.54 -12.27 -12.77
C MET A 1 -1.36 -10.99 -12.70
N LYS A 2 -2.05 -10.62 -13.79
CA LYS A 2 -2.95 -9.46 -13.79
C LYS A 2 -4.26 -9.90 -13.12
N ARG A 3 -4.54 -9.39 -11.91
CA ARG A 3 -5.84 -9.53 -11.21
C ARG A 3 -6.96 -8.68 -11.85
N HIS A 4 -6.92 -8.54 -13.17
CA HIS A 4 -7.99 -7.93 -13.94
C HIS A 4 -8.56 -9.04 -14.81
N ASN A 5 -9.78 -9.51 -14.54
CA ASN A 5 -10.80 -9.37 -15.59
C ASN A 5 -12.25 -9.79 -15.29
N GLU A 6 -12.59 -10.42 -14.16
CA GLU A 6 -13.99 -10.82 -13.94
C GLU A 6 -14.63 -10.16 -12.71
N ALA A 7 -13.98 -10.17 -11.55
CA ALA A 7 -14.58 -9.59 -10.33
C ALA A 7 -14.76 -8.06 -10.36
N TRP A 8 -13.98 -7.33 -11.17
CA TRP A 8 -14.05 -5.87 -11.24
C TRP A 8 -15.26 -5.37 -12.05
N ARG A 9 -15.73 -6.17 -13.02
CA ARG A 9 -16.87 -5.84 -13.90
C ARG A 9 -18.21 -5.93 -13.18
N ASP A 10 -18.35 -6.86 -12.22
CA ASP A 10 -19.59 -7.06 -11.47
C ASP A 10 -19.64 -6.25 -10.15
N SER A 11 -18.50 -5.78 -9.64
CA SER A 11 -18.44 -5.12 -8.31
C SER A 11 -18.55 -3.59 -8.35
N LEU A 12 -18.02 -2.89 -9.36
CA LEU A 12 -17.77 -1.44 -9.25
C LEU A 12 -18.03 -0.64 -10.53
N ARG A 13 -19.11 -0.92 -11.26
CA ARG A 13 -19.47 -0.03 -12.39
C ARG A 13 -20.18 1.25 -11.95
N TYR A 14 -20.94 1.22 -10.85
CA TYR A 14 -21.65 2.41 -10.30
C TYR A 14 -21.93 2.37 -8.78
N ARG A 15 -21.54 1.32 -8.05
CA ARG A 15 -21.72 1.25 -6.58
C ARG A 15 -20.38 1.48 -5.90
N ARG A 16 -20.39 2.28 -4.83
CA ARG A 16 -19.25 2.40 -3.93
C ARG A 16 -18.90 0.99 -3.39
N PRO A 17 -17.61 0.64 -3.24
CA PRO A 17 -17.20 -0.63 -2.64
C PRO A 17 -17.83 -0.77 -1.26
N ASP A 18 -18.59 -1.84 -1.05
CA ASP A 18 -19.12 -2.22 0.26
C ASP A 18 -17.99 -2.91 1.04
N LEU A 19 -17.21 -2.10 1.76
CA LEU A 19 -16.03 -2.56 2.50
C LEU A 19 -16.37 -3.52 3.66
N ASP A 20 -17.64 -3.58 4.06
CA ASP A 20 -18.15 -4.49 5.11
C ASP A 20 -18.47 -5.88 4.53
N ARG A 21 -18.87 -5.96 3.26
CA ARG A 21 -19.09 -7.22 2.55
C ARG A 21 -17.85 -7.73 1.80
N MET A 22 -16.89 -6.86 1.48
CA MET A 22 -15.67 -7.21 0.77
C MET A 22 -14.52 -7.49 1.74
N SER A 23 -14.12 -8.76 1.85
CA SER A 23 -12.92 -9.17 2.59
C SER A 23 -11.66 -8.72 1.86
N GLY A 24 -10.75 -8.06 2.58
CA GLY A 24 -9.47 -7.61 2.06
C GLY A 24 -8.45 -7.44 3.17
N ILE A 25 -7.17 -7.50 2.84
CA ILE A 25 -6.09 -7.36 3.82
C ILE A 25 -6.17 -5.97 4.45
N ARG A 26 -6.23 -5.91 5.78
CA ARG A 26 -6.31 -4.64 6.52
C ARG A 26 -4.95 -4.14 6.99
N ARG A 27 -3.99 -5.04 7.21
CA ARG A 27 -2.64 -4.70 7.68
C ARG A 27 -1.61 -5.57 7.01
N ILE A 28 -0.52 -4.95 6.57
CA ILE A 28 0.68 -5.64 6.08
C ILE A 28 1.83 -5.21 6.97
N THR A 29 2.55 -6.20 7.53
CA THR A 29 3.75 -5.98 8.33
C THR A 29 4.90 -6.71 7.67
N ILE A 30 5.89 -5.96 7.22
CA ILE A 30 7.07 -6.46 6.50
C ILE A 30 8.35 -5.86 7.06
N ASN A 31 8.37 -5.59 8.35
CA ASN A 31 9.51 -5.02 9.07
C ASN A 31 10.78 -5.87 8.94
N ASN A 32 11.93 -5.22 9.06
CA ASN A 32 13.28 -5.79 9.05
C ASN A 32 13.60 -6.56 7.75
N ASN A 33 13.12 -6.07 6.62
CA ASN A 33 13.47 -6.56 5.29
C ASN A 33 14.35 -5.53 4.57
N PRO A 34 15.66 -5.42 4.91
CA PRO A 34 16.51 -4.32 4.46
C PRO A 34 16.76 -4.30 2.94
N MET A 35 16.56 -5.43 2.26
CA MET A 35 16.73 -5.56 0.80
C MET A 35 15.52 -5.07 0.00
N LEU A 36 14.45 -4.66 0.67
CA LEU A 36 13.27 -4.14 0.01
C LEU A 36 13.56 -2.79 -0.65
N GLY A 37 14.25 -1.91 0.09
CA GLY A 37 14.80 -0.66 -0.42
C GLY A 37 13.75 0.27 -1.04
N ASP A 38 14.23 1.28 -1.77
CA ASP A 38 13.36 2.22 -2.46
C ASP A 38 12.52 1.56 -3.54
N GLN A 39 13.06 0.55 -4.23
CA GLN A 39 12.34 -0.12 -5.31
C GLN A 39 11.11 -0.88 -4.79
N GLY A 40 11.25 -1.59 -3.67
CA GLY A 40 10.11 -2.26 -3.04
C GLY A 40 9.08 -1.27 -2.47
N ALA A 41 9.52 -0.13 -1.93
CA ALA A 41 8.62 0.94 -1.51
C ALA A 41 7.82 1.51 -2.70
N THR A 42 8.46 1.72 -3.86
CA THR A 42 7.79 2.16 -5.09
C THR A 42 6.77 1.15 -5.59
N TYR A 43 7.09 -0.15 -5.58
CA TYR A 43 6.13 -1.18 -5.99
C TYR A 43 4.92 -1.26 -5.05
N LEU A 44 5.13 -1.10 -3.74
CA LEU A 44 4.04 -1.03 -2.78
C LEU A 44 3.20 0.23 -2.99
N ALA A 45 3.82 1.38 -3.22
CA ALA A 45 3.12 2.61 -3.54
C ALA A 45 2.20 2.43 -4.76
N GLU A 46 2.72 1.91 -5.88
CA GLU A 46 1.92 1.65 -7.08
C GLU A 46 0.75 0.68 -6.81
N ALA A 47 0.97 -0.37 -6.01
CA ALA A 47 -0.09 -1.30 -5.64
C ALA A 47 -1.17 -0.66 -4.75
N LEU A 48 -0.80 0.34 -3.92
CA LEU A 48 -1.72 1.04 -3.03
C LEU A 48 -2.57 2.10 -3.73
N LYS A 49 -2.21 2.52 -4.94
CA LYS A 49 -2.94 3.57 -5.66
C LYS A 49 -4.42 3.26 -5.85
N ASP A 50 -4.74 2.01 -6.16
CA ASP A 50 -6.10 1.51 -6.37
C ASP A 50 -6.59 0.59 -5.22
N ASP A 51 -5.83 0.47 -4.13
CA ASP A 51 -6.22 -0.40 -3.00
C ASP A 51 -7.23 0.27 -2.07
N LEU A 52 -8.34 -0.42 -1.85
CA LEU A 52 -9.47 0.08 -1.07
C LEU A 52 -9.56 -0.50 0.35
N TRP A 53 -8.65 -1.42 0.71
CA TRP A 53 -8.78 -2.25 1.92
C TRP A 53 -7.70 -2.04 2.96
N LEU A 54 -6.47 -1.78 2.53
CA LEU A 54 -5.33 -1.68 3.44
C LEU A 54 -5.49 -0.45 4.33
N LYS A 55 -5.43 -0.68 5.64
CA LYS A 55 -5.53 0.36 6.66
C LYS A 55 -4.18 0.67 7.28
N ALA A 56 -3.29 -0.32 7.33
CA ALA A 56 -1.99 -0.18 7.96
C ALA A 56 -0.87 -0.86 7.17
N LEU A 57 0.26 -0.16 7.05
CA LEU A 57 1.48 -0.66 6.43
C LEU A 57 2.67 -0.42 7.36
N ASP A 58 3.32 -1.49 7.81
CA ASP A 58 4.54 -1.41 8.61
C ASP A 58 5.75 -1.87 7.79
N MET A 59 6.72 -0.97 7.67
CA MET A 59 7.95 -1.14 6.90
C MET A 59 9.16 -0.64 7.68
N GLN A 60 9.23 -0.95 8.97
CA GLN A 60 10.35 -0.54 9.79
C GLN A 60 11.63 -1.27 9.40
N GLY A 61 12.75 -0.57 9.25
CA GLY A 61 14.04 -1.23 8.95
C GLY A 61 14.07 -1.95 7.60
N CYS A 62 13.39 -1.40 6.59
CA CYS A 62 13.28 -1.98 5.25
C CYS A 62 14.28 -1.40 4.23
N GLY A 63 15.29 -0.65 4.70
CA GLY A 63 16.31 -0.04 3.83
C GLY A 63 15.78 1.08 2.93
N ILE A 64 14.64 1.68 3.29
CA ILE A 64 13.99 2.73 2.51
C ILE A 64 14.74 4.06 2.74
N SER A 65 14.96 4.81 1.67
CA SER A 65 15.53 6.15 1.71
C SER A 65 14.46 7.23 1.54
N THR A 66 14.86 8.50 1.58
CA THR A 66 13.99 9.63 1.27
C THR A 66 13.28 9.47 -0.08
N THR A 67 13.90 8.80 -1.06
CA THR A 67 13.30 8.57 -2.38
C THR A 67 12.12 7.61 -2.29
N GLY A 68 12.28 6.43 -1.69
CA GLY A 68 11.17 5.48 -1.51
C GLY A 68 10.08 6.03 -0.59
N ALA A 69 10.46 6.82 0.42
CA ALA A 69 9.50 7.52 1.28
C ALA A 69 8.66 8.54 0.50
N LYS A 70 9.24 9.27 -0.46
CA LYS A 70 8.49 10.17 -1.36
C LYS A 70 7.50 9.42 -2.23
N SER A 71 7.86 8.25 -2.75
CA SER A 71 6.93 7.40 -3.52
C SER A 71 5.71 6.99 -2.69
N LEU A 72 5.91 6.59 -1.43
CA LEU A 72 4.81 6.30 -0.51
C LEU A 72 3.97 7.56 -0.22
N LEU A 73 4.61 8.70 0.03
CA LEU A 73 3.94 9.99 0.27
C LEU A 73 3.05 10.39 -0.91
N ASP A 74 3.54 10.25 -2.14
CA ASP A 74 2.79 10.65 -3.33
C ASP A 74 1.51 9.85 -3.51
N VAL A 75 1.51 8.57 -3.12
CA VAL A 75 0.30 7.74 -3.15
C VAL A 75 -0.65 8.07 -2.00
N LEU A 76 -0.13 8.34 -0.80
CA LEU A 76 -0.94 8.73 0.36
C LEU A 76 -1.66 10.07 0.18
N LYS A 77 -1.24 10.93 -0.76
CA LYS A 77 -1.99 12.15 -1.12
C LYS A 77 -3.38 11.84 -1.71
N TYR A 78 -3.56 10.67 -2.31
CA TYR A 78 -4.79 10.28 -3.00
C TYR A 78 -5.45 9.05 -2.37
N ASN A 79 -4.66 8.10 -1.86
CA ASN A 79 -5.17 6.96 -1.12
C ASN A 79 -5.63 7.41 0.28
N THR A 80 -6.94 7.27 0.53
CA THR A 80 -7.58 7.64 1.80
C THR A 80 -7.87 6.44 2.70
N THR A 81 -7.43 5.24 2.30
CA THR A 81 -7.73 3.99 3.03
C THR A 81 -6.64 3.66 4.04
N VAL A 82 -5.37 3.94 3.71
CA VAL A 82 -4.24 3.78 4.63
C VAL A 82 -4.27 4.89 5.68
N VAL A 83 -4.41 4.49 6.94
CA VAL A 83 -4.47 5.39 8.10
C VAL A 83 -3.24 5.24 9.01
N VAL A 84 -2.47 4.17 8.85
CA VAL A 84 -1.22 3.94 9.58
C VAL A 84 -0.13 3.58 8.57
N LEU A 85 0.93 4.40 8.53
CA LEU A 85 2.17 4.08 7.85
C LEU A 85 3.32 4.17 8.87
N ASP A 86 4.03 3.06 9.08
CA ASP A 86 5.18 3.01 9.98
C ASP A 86 6.47 2.71 9.21
N VAL A 87 7.27 3.75 9.01
CA VAL A 87 8.56 3.69 8.30
C VAL A 87 9.75 3.97 9.23
N ARG A 88 9.57 3.82 10.55
CA ARG A 88 10.65 4.05 11.53
C ARG A 88 11.84 3.11 11.29
N ARG A 89 13.01 3.45 11.82
CA ARG A 89 14.24 2.64 11.70
C ARG A 89 14.70 2.41 10.25
N ASN A 90 14.22 3.19 9.29
CA ASN A 90 14.82 3.27 7.97
C ASN A 90 15.94 4.32 8.00
N PRO A 91 17.08 4.04 7.36
CA PRO A 91 18.34 4.76 7.63
C PRO A 91 18.35 6.22 7.17
N LEU A 92 17.45 6.60 6.25
CA LEU A 92 17.51 7.87 5.52
C LEU A 92 16.12 8.52 5.36
N ILE A 93 15.22 8.28 6.31
CA ILE A 93 13.87 8.88 6.38
C ILE A 93 13.77 9.76 7.63
#